data_AF-A0A432PED1-F1
#
_entry.id   AF-A0A432PED1-F1
#
_cell.length_a   1.000
_cell.length_b   1.000
_cell.length_c   1.000
_cell.angle_alpha   90.00
_cell.angle_beta   90.00
_cell.angle_gamma   90.00
#
_symmetry.space_group_name_H-M   'P 1'
#
loop_
_entity.id
_entity.type
_entity.pdbx_description
1 polymer ?
#
loop_
_entity_poly.entity_id
_entity_poly.type
_entity_poly.pdbx_seq_one_letter_code
_entity_poly.pdbx_strand_id
1 'polypeptide(L)' 'MREHASAMNHNQLGGPERFARQVVAFADVPEPPVRMPFGSDTVAAIKVKHASDDAIIKQWREISVSTDF' A
#
# COMPACT_ATOMS: atom_id res chain seq x y z
N MET A 1 -8.11 -16.79 -7.95
CA MET A 1 -7.81 -15.36 -8.23
C MET A 1 -8.93 -14.64 -9.00
N ARG A 2 -9.57 -15.25 -10.00
CA ARG A 2 -10.68 -14.61 -10.75
C ARG A 2 -12.00 -14.45 -9.97
N GLU A 3 -12.32 -15.39 -9.07
CA GLU A 3 -13.59 -15.34 -8.32
C GLU A 3 -13.65 -14.25 -7.23
N HIS A 4 -12.53 -13.92 -6.58
CA HIS A 4 -12.47 -12.83 -5.60
C HIS A 4 -12.71 -11.45 -6.24
N ALA A 5 -12.21 -11.24 -7.47
CA ALA A 5 -12.47 -10.02 -8.22
C ALA A 5 -13.95 -9.87 -8.62
N SER A 6 -14.65 -10.99 -8.84
CA SER A 6 -16.09 -11.00 -9.15
C SER A 6 -16.95 -10.63 -7.95
N ALA A 7 -16.57 -11.03 -6.73
CA ALA A 7 -17.31 -10.72 -5.51
C ALA A 7 -17.14 -9.26 -5.03
N MET A 8 -16.07 -8.58 -5.47
CA MET A 8 -15.81 -7.16 -5.20
C MET A 8 -16.36 -6.23 -6.28
N ASN A 9 -16.89 -6.81 -7.37
CA ASN A 9 -17.54 -6.05 -8.43
C ASN A 9 -18.87 -5.51 -7.87
N HIS A 10 -19.05 -4.20 -7.87
CA HIS A 10 -20.14 -3.43 -7.23
C HIS A 10 -20.07 -3.15 -5.73
N ASN A 11 -19.07 -3.66 -4.99
CA ASN A 11 -18.89 -3.34 -3.55
C ASN A 11 -17.56 -2.65 -3.25
N GLN A 12 -17.04 -1.91 -4.22
CA GLN A 12 -15.86 -1.08 -4.03
C GLN A 12 -16.22 0.03 -3.03
N LEU A 13 -15.60 0.03 -1.84
CA LEU A 13 -15.83 1.06 -0.81
C LEU A 13 -15.52 2.48 -1.29
N GLY A 14 -14.84 2.64 -2.43
CA GLY A 14 -14.60 3.90 -3.10
C GLY A 14 -15.48 4.05 -4.35
N GLY A 15 -16.20 5.17 -4.43
CA GLY A 15 -16.93 5.53 -5.65
C GLY A 15 -15.96 5.73 -6.83
N PRO A 16 -16.22 5.16 -8.02
CA PRO A 16 -15.34 5.25 -9.19
C PRO A 16 -15.06 6.70 -9.62
N GLU A 17 -16.02 7.60 -9.41
CA GLU A 17 -15.86 9.04 -9.64
C GLU A 17 -14.81 9.67 -8.71
N ARG A 18 -14.75 9.24 -7.45
CA ARG A 18 -13.76 9.74 -6.48
C ARG A 18 -12.36 9.26 -6.81
N PHE A 19 -12.25 8.03 -7.30
CA PHE A 19 -10.99 7.47 -7.79
C PHE A 19 -10.50 8.24 -9.03
N ALA A 20 -11.36 8.44 -10.04
CA ALA A 20 -11.00 9.18 -11.25
C ALA A 20 -10.49 10.60 -10.94
N ARG A 21 -11.14 11.32 -10.01
CA ARG A 21 -10.67 12.65 -9.56
C ARG A 21 -9.29 12.60 -8.91
N GLN A 22 -9.01 11.58 -8.09
CA GLN A 22 -7.70 11.44 -7.46
C GLN A 22 -6.62 11.06 -8.47
N VAL A 23 -6.92 10.25 -9.48
CA VAL A 23 -5.97 9.93 -10.56
C VAL A 23 -5.59 11.18 -11.36
N VAL A 24 -6.55 12.05 -11.70
CA VAL A 24 -6.27 13.32 -12.38
C VAL A 24 -5.44 14.24 -11.48
N ALA A 25 -5.82 14.40 -10.20
CA ALA A 25 -5.06 15.20 -9.26
C ALA A 25 -3.64 14.67 -9.01
N PHE A 26 -3.43 13.37 -9.16
CA PHE A 26 -2.13 12.72 -9.03
C PHE A 26 -1.19 13.02 -10.21
N ALA A 27 -1.74 13.23 -11.41
CA ALA A 27 -0.95 13.53 -12.60
C ALA A 27 -0.22 14.89 -12.50
N ASP A 28 -0.77 15.82 -11.71
CA ASP A 28 -0.20 17.15 -11.49
C ASP A 28 0.75 17.22 -10.28
N VAL A 29 1.04 16.09 -9.62
CA VAL A 29 1.96 16.05 -8.48
C VAL A 29 3.41 16.05 -8.97
N PRO A 30 4.27 17.00 -8.55
CA PRO A 30 5.64 17.12 -9.05
C PRO A 30 6.55 15.93 -8.68
N GLU A 31 6.25 15.24 -7.58
CA GLU A 31 6.96 14.02 -7.16
C GLU A 31 5.94 12.94 -6.74
N PRO A 32 5.36 12.21 -7.72
CA PRO A 32 4.36 11.22 -7.41
C PRO A 32 4.99 10.00 -6.72
N PRO A 33 4.40 9.48 -5.62
CA PRO A 33 4.86 8.23 -5.01
C PRO A 33 4.77 7.05 -5.98
N VAL A 34 5.72 6.13 -5.88
CA VAL A 34 5.76 4.89 -6.69
C VAL A 34 4.49 4.04 -6.51
N ARG A 35 3.84 4.12 -5.35
CA ARG A 35 2.56 3.45 -5.07
C ARG A 35 1.65 4.38 -4.28
N MET A 36 0.43 4.61 -4.79
CA MET A 36 -0.64 5.30 -4.08
C MET A 36 -1.70 4.29 -3.63
N PRO A 37 -1.84 4.02 -2.32
CA PRO A 37 -2.89 3.14 -1.82
C PRO A 37 -4.24 3.87 -1.80
N PHE A 38 -5.17 3.40 -2.62
CA PHE A 38 -6.54 3.90 -2.63
C PHE A 38 -7.41 3.03 -1.73
N GLY A 39 -8.12 3.66 -0.78
CA GLY A 39 -8.96 2.95 0.19
C GLY A 39 -8.28 2.76 1.54
N SER A 40 -9.06 2.93 2.62
CA SER A 40 -8.57 2.82 4.00
C SER A 40 -8.15 1.41 4.38
N ASP A 41 -8.77 0.41 3.77
CA ASP A 41 -8.43 -1.01 3.87
C ASP A 41 -7.04 -1.30 3.32
N THR A 42 -6.73 -0.77 2.13
CA THR A 42 -5.42 -0.90 1.48
C THR A 42 -4.33 -0.22 2.32
N VAL A 43 -4.62 0.97 2.85
CA VAL A 43 -3.72 1.67 3.77
C VAL A 43 -3.47 0.86 5.05
N ALA A 44 -4.51 0.27 5.64
CA ALA A 44 -4.39 -0.54 6.86
C ALA A 44 -3.55 -1.81 6.61
N ALA A 45 -3.80 -2.53 5.52
CA ALA A 45 -3.04 -3.72 5.15
C ALA A 45 -1.55 -3.43 4.95
N ILE A 46 -1.23 -2.33 4.25
CA ILE A 46 0.15 -1.87 4.04
C ILE A 46 0.81 -1.55 5.39
N LYS A 47 0.12 -0.83 6.28
CA LYS A 47 0.66 -0.50 7.62
C LYS A 47 0.97 -1.74 8.44
N VAL A 48 0.09 -2.74 8.44
CA VAL A 48 0.30 -4.01 9.16
C VAL A 48 1.55 -4.72 8.62
N LYS A 49 1.70 -4.79 7.30
CA LYS A 49 2.87 -5.41 6.67
C LYS A 49 4.16 -4.70 7.04
N HIS A 50 4.19 -3.36 6.98
CA HIS A 50 5.37 -2.59 7.38
C HIS A 50 5.72 -2.78 8.86
N ALA A 51 4.73 -2.80 9.75
CA ALA A 51 4.98 -3.04 11.17
C ALA A 51 5.60 -4.43 11.43
N SER A 52 5.18 -5.44 10.66
CA SER A 52 5.78 -6.78 10.72
C SER A 52 7.23 -6.78 10.24
N ASP A 53 7.51 -6.14 9.11
CA ASP A 53 8.88 -6.04 8.57
C ASP A 53 9.80 -5.29 9.54
N ASP A 54 9.32 -4.17 10.11
CA ASP A 54 10.07 -3.38 11.09
C ASP A 54 10.40 -4.20 12.34
N ALA A 55 9.49 -5.08 12.79
CA ALA A 55 9.72 -5.96 13.91
C ALA A 55 10.85 -6.97 13.61
N ILE A 56 10.84 -7.56 12.41
CA ILE A 56 11.90 -8.47 11.95
C ILE A 56 13.24 -7.74 11.89
N ILE A 57 13.29 -6.55 11.26
CA ILE A 57 14.52 -5.76 11.16
C ILE A 57 15.05 -5.43 12.55
N LYS A 58 14.19 -5.00 13.49
CA LYS A 58 14.60 -4.72 14.87
C LYS A 58 15.17 -5.93 15.58
N GLN A 59 14.53 -7.09 15.43
CA GLN A 59 14.98 -8.34 16.05
C GLN A 59 16.35 -8.79 15.54
N TRP A 60 16.61 -8.61 14.25
CA TRP A 60 17.82 -9.12 13.61
C TRP A 60 18.85 -8.05 13.28
N ARG A 61 18.67 -6.81 13.75
CA ARG A 61 19.50 -5.66 13.36
C ARG A 61 20.98 -5.90 13.62
N GLU A 62 21.33 -6.31 14.83
CA GLU A 62 22.73 -6.50 15.24
C GLU A 62 23.46 -7.52 14.37
N ILE A 63 22.79 -8.62 14.00
CA ILE A 63 23.35 -9.65 13.11
C ILE A 63 23.34 -9.17 11.66
N SER A 64 22.32 -8.43 11.24
CA SER A 64 22.18 -7.96 9.86
C SER A 64 23.21 -6.89 9.49
N VAL A 65 23.63 -6.07 10.46
CA VAL A 65 24.65 -5.03 10.26
C VAL A 65 26.06 -5.51 10.62
N SER A 66 26.21 -6.68 11.26
CA SER A 66 27.54 -7.20 11.60
C SER A 66 28.31 -7.75 10.39
N THR A 67 27.63 -7.91 9.24
CA THR A 67 28.25 -8.22 7.96
C THR A 67 28.66 -6.97 7.17
N ASP A 68 28.47 -5.78 7.73
CA ASP A 68 28.99 -4.56 7.14
C ASP A 68 30.53 -4.54 7.25
N PHE A 69 31.19 -3.96 6.24
CA PHE A 69 32.66 -3.99 6.05
C PHE A 69 33.48 -3.34 7.17
#